data_AF-A0A2P6M9F7-F1
#
_entry.id   AF-A0A2P6M9F7-F1
#
_cell.length_a   1.000
_cell.length_b   1.000
_cell.length_c   1.000
_cell.angle_alpha   90.00
_cell.angle_beta   90.00
_cell.angle_gamma   90.00
#
_symmetry.space_group_name_H-M   'P 1'
#
loop_
_entity.id
_entity.type
_entity.pdbx_description
1 polymer ?
#
loop_
_entity_poly.entity_id
_entity_poly.type
_entity_poly.pdbx_seq_one_letter_code
_entity_poly.pdbx_strand_id
1 'polypeptide(L)'
;MVADAQAEVTAVVTPAAETAQLRAAEALVPATLAVQAMSQEVLSPSPGPREWTWGGAPVAADLIIRWEIGSPARYTRLYQGLICPPGASGPTGGVGYDFGHQTPAAIRAEWHEHPDVERLAAASGIVGEAACNAFVAQHRDIRIDYAYAERVFLSSTLPAYQLAAERALGEGWHRLTLNAQAGNTSLGYNRGWSMRGDRNREKRAIRDVCAPAGDVRCNAAEIRAMKRLWPHIPGLQNRREDEARVVESAS
;
A
#
# COMPACT_ATOMS: atom_id res chain seq x y z
N MET A 1 6.43 -1.49 53.51
CA MET A 1 6.68 -2.56 52.52
C MET A 1 6.18 -2.05 51.17
N VAL A 2 7.16 -1.71 50.33
CA VAL A 2 7.17 -1.55 48.87
C VAL A 2 5.87 -1.08 48.20
N ALA A 3 5.82 0.22 47.92
CA ALA A 3 5.15 0.74 46.74
C ALA A 3 5.97 0.34 45.52
N ASP A 4 5.34 -0.23 44.49
CA ASP A 4 5.91 -0.23 43.15
C ASP A 4 4.78 -0.06 42.14
N ALA A 5 4.64 1.19 41.70
CA ALA A 5 3.75 1.58 40.63
C ALA A 5 4.45 1.26 39.31
N GLN A 6 4.05 0.18 38.65
CA GLN A 6 4.37 -0.04 37.25
C GLN A 6 3.54 0.94 36.41
N ALA A 7 4.12 2.13 36.18
CA ALA A 7 3.62 3.06 35.19
C ALA A 7 3.84 2.46 33.79
N GLU A 8 2.74 2.15 33.11
CA GLU A 8 2.70 1.92 31.66
C GLU A 8 3.32 3.13 30.94
N VAL A 9 4.51 2.95 30.40
CA VAL A 9 5.09 3.91 29.47
C VAL A 9 4.34 3.76 28.14
N THR A 10 3.24 4.50 28.02
CA THR A 10 2.66 4.81 26.72
C THR A 10 3.63 5.75 26.03
N ALA A 11 4.51 5.22 25.19
CA ALA A 11 5.45 6.04 24.43
C ALA A 11 4.67 6.94 23.46
N VAL A 12 4.41 8.18 23.87
CA VAL A 12 4.09 9.27 22.95
C VAL A 12 5.31 9.37 22.03
N VAL A 13 5.15 8.92 20.78
CA VAL A 13 6.19 9.10 19.77
C VAL A 13 6.32 10.60 19.56
N THR A 14 7.47 11.15 19.94
CA THR A 14 7.73 12.58 19.81
C THR A 14 7.97 12.93 18.33
N PRO A 15 7.73 14.18 17.91
CA PRO A 15 8.04 14.62 16.53
C PRO A 15 9.48 14.33 16.11
N ALA A 16 10.43 14.34 17.06
CA ALA A 16 11.82 13.97 16.83
C ALA A 16 12.00 12.47 16.51
N ALA A 17 11.26 11.59 17.18
CA ALA A 17 11.29 10.16 16.91
C ALA A 17 10.62 9.83 15.56
N GLU A 18 9.53 10.50 15.19
CA GLU A 18 8.92 10.38 13.86
C GLU A 18 9.87 10.85 12.76
N THR A 19 10.53 11.99 12.97
CA THR A 19 11.54 12.52 12.03
C THR A 19 12.72 11.55 11.88
N ALA A 20 13.20 10.94 12.97
CA ALA A 20 14.27 9.96 12.92
C ALA A 20 13.85 8.68 12.18
N GLN A 21 12.61 8.21 12.37
CA GLN A 21 12.05 7.07 11.64
C GLN A 21 11.93 7.35 10.14
N LEU A 22 11.46 8.53 9.75
CA LEU A 22 11.37 8.95 8.35
C LEU A 22 12.75 8.97 7.68
N ARG A 23 13.75 9.60 8.32
CA ARG A 23 15.13 9.63 7.82
C ARG A 23 15.75 8.23 7.71
N ALA A 24 15.49 7.36 8.69
CA ALA A 24 15.97 5.99 8.64
C ALA A 24 15.32 5.20 7.49
N ALA A 25 14.03 5.41 7.22
CA ALA A 25 13.34 4.80 6.08
C ALA A 25 13.91 5.29 4.75
N GLU A 26 14.08 6.61 4.58
CA GLU A 26 14.69 7.22 3.39
C GLU A 26 16.11 6.65 3.12
N ALA A 27 16.93 6.51 4.16
CA ALA A 27 18.30 5.99 4.04
C ALA A 27 18.38 4.51 3.58
N LEU A 28 17.31 3.73 3.77
CA LEU A 28 17.26 2.32 3.37
C LEU A 28 16.80 2.12 1.91
N VAL A 29 16.27 3.16 1.26
CA VAL A 29 15.70 3.04 -0.09
C VAL A 29 16.76 2.60 -1.12
N PRO A 30 17.96 3.20 -1.18
CA PRO A 30 18.97 2.77 -2.16
C PRO A 30 19.36 1.29 -2.02
N ALA A 31 19.52 0.81 -0.78
CA ALA A 31 19.84 -0.59 -0.51
C ALA A 31 18.69 -1.53 -0.89
N THR A 32 17.45 -1.11 -0.61
CA THR A 32 16.25 -1.87 -0.98
C THR A 32 16.10 -1.99 -2.49
N LEU A 33 16.30 -0.90 -3.23
CA LEU A 33 16.26 -0.87 -4.68
C LEU A 33 17.36 -1.73 -5.30
N ALA A 34 18.57 -1.74 -4.73
CA ALA A 34 19.65 -2.60 -5.20
C ALA A 34 19.29 -4.09 -5.07
N VAL A 35 18.73 -4.51 -3.93
CA VAL A 35 18.27 -5.90 -3.73
C VAL A 35 17.14 -6.28 -4.69
N GLN A 36 16.21 -5.36 -4.94
CA GLN A 36 15.13 -5.57 -5.91
C GLN A 36 15.66 -5.72 -7.34
N ALA A 37 16.59 -4.84 -7.75
CA ALA A 37 17.19 -4.89 -9.09
C ALA A 37 17.93 -6.22 -9.32
N MET A 38 18.71 -6.68 -8.33
CA MET A 38 19.37 -7.99 -8.39
C MET A 38 18.36 -9.13 -8.55
N SER A 39 17.23 -9.06 -7.85
CA SER A 39 16.18 -10.08 -7.96
C SER A 39 15.50 -10.08 -9.34
N GLN A 40 15.39 -8.92 -9.99
CA GLN A 40 14.84 -8.77 -11.34
C GLN A 40 15.79 -9.26 -12.42
N GLU A 41 17.11 -9.05 -12.28
CA GLU A 41 18.09 -9.57 -13.24
C GLU A 41 18.09 -11.11 -13.29
N VAL A 42 17.84 -11.76 -12.14
CA VAL A 42 17.72 -13.22 -12.05
C VAL A 42 16.41 -13.74 -12.67
N LEU A 43 15.40 -12.89 -12.81
CA LEU A 43 14.05 -13.23 -13.28
C LEU A 43 13.69 -12.40 -14.54
N SER A 44 14.07 -12.84 -15.74
CA SER A 44 13.59 -12.25 -17.01
C SER A 44 12.87 -13.28 -17.90
N PRO A 45 11.80 -12.91 -18.67
CA PRO A 45 11.22 -11.59 -18.86
C PRO A 45 9.80 -11.40 -18.26
N SER A 46 9.36 -10.14 -18.31
CA SER A 46 8.08 -9.57 -17.88
C SER A 46 6.87 -10.46 -18.21
N PRO A 47 5.97 -10.76 -17.25
CA PRO A 47 4.71 -11.37 -17.60
C PRO A 47 3.91 -10.35 -18.40
N GLY A 48 3.45 -10.74 -19.58
CA GLY A 48 2.39 -10.03 -20.30
C GLY A 48 1.14 -9.84 -19.41
N PRO A 49 0.12 -9.13 -19.89
CA PRO A 49 -1.05 -8.79 -19.08
C PRO A 49 -1.59 -10.04 -18.38
N ARG A 50 -1.42 -10.09 -17.06
CA ARG A 50 -1.91 -11.20 -16.26
C ARG A 50 -3.42 -11.09 -16.26
N GLU A 51 -4.09 -12.05 -16.87
CA GLU A 51 -5.50 -12.28 -16.58
C GLU A 51 -5.66 -12.49 -15.07
N TRP A 52 -6.74 -11.97 -14.51
CA TRP A 52 -7.06 -12.12 -13.09
C TRP A 52 -7.24 -13.60 -12.75
N THR A 53 -6.20 -14.23 -12.24
CA THR A 53 -6.32 -15.60 -11.73
C THR A 53 -7.01 -15.63 -10.37
N TRP A 54 -7.10 -14.48 -9.69
CA TRP A 54 -7.71 -14.34 -8.38
C TRP A 54 -9.10 -13.70 -8.45
N GLY A 55 -10.14 -14.46 -8.11
CA GLY A 55 -11.54 -14.01 -8.18
C GLY A 55 -11.90 -12.84 -7.25
N GLY A 56 -11.11 -12.56 -6.21
CA GLY A 56 -11.33 -11.41 -5.32
C GLY A 56 -10.83 -10.07 -5.89
N ALA A 57 -10.16 -10.09 -7.04
CA ALA A 57 -9.54 -8.91 -7.63
C ALA A 57 -10.49 -7.74 -7.92
N PRO A 58 -11.67 -7.93 -8.55
CA PRO A 58 -12.57 -6.82 -8.82
C PRO A 58 -13.00 -6.10 -7.53
N VAL A 59 -13.30 -6.86 -6.48
CA VAL A 59 -13.72 -6.32 -5.17
C VAL A 59 -12.59 -5.54 -4.51
N ALA A 60 -11.36 -6.05 -4.57
CA ALA A 60 -10.20 -5.36 -4.03
C ALA A 60 -9.88 -4.08 -4.82
N ALA A 61 -9.98 -4.14 -6.16
CA ALA A 61 -9.78 -3.00 -7.03
C ALA A 61 -10.78 -1.89 -6.74
N ASP A 62 -12.08 -2.22 -6.65
CA ASP A 62 -13.14 -1.26 -6.35
C ASP A 62 -12.91 -0.57 -5.00
N LEU A 63 -12.56 -1.33 -3.97
CA LEU A 63 -12.22 -0.78 -2.65
C LEU A 63 -11.03 0.18 -2.73
N ILE A 64 -9.92 -0.28 -3.31
CA ILE A 64 -8.68 0.50 -3.34
C ILE A 64 -8.87 1.75 -4.19
N ILE A 65 -9.38 1.64 -5.42
CA ILE A 65 -9.61 2.78 -6.32
C ILE A 65 -10.51 3.82 -5.63
N ARG A 66 -11.62 3.40 -5.04
CA ARG A 66 -12.51 4.31 -4.30
C ARG A 66 -11.77 5.09 -3.21
N TRP A 67 -10.90 4.44 -2.45
CA TRP A 67 -10.20 5.08 -1.33
C TRP A 67 -8.96 5.89 -1.75
N GLU A 68 -8.28 5.51 -2.82
CA GLU A 68 -7.09 6.21 -3.30
C GLU A 68 -7.45 7.43 -4.17
N ILE A 69 -8.43 7.30 -5.06
CA ILE A 69 -8.73 8.33 -6.07
C ILE A 69 -10.20 8.76 -6.12
N GLY A 70 -11.09 8.07 -5.41
CA GLY A 70 -12.52 8.35 -5.37
C GLY A 70 -13.26 7.83 -6.60
N SER A 71 -13.12 8.52 -7.74
CA SER A 71 -13.80 8.16 -8.98
C SER A 71 -12.97 8.54 -10.21
N PRO A 72 -13.22 7.93 -11.39
CA PRO A 72 -12.55 8.30 -12.63
C PRO A 72 -12.63 9.80 -12.92
N ALA A 73 -13.82 10.41 -12.75
CA ALA A 73 -14.01 11.84 -12.96
C ALA A 73 -13.21 12.71 -11.97
N ARG A 74 -13.09 12.27 -10.71
CA ARG A 74 -12.25 12.96 -9.72
C ARG A 74 -10.77 12.85 -10.07
N TYR A 75 -10.33 11.68 -10.51
CA TYR A 75 -8.96 11.44 -10.98
C TYR A 75 -8.60 12.35 -12.15
N THR A 76 -9.43 12.36 -13.20
CA THR A 76 -9.23 13.22 -14.38
C THR A 76 -9.11 14.69 -13.96
N ARG A 77 -9.87 15.15 -12.97
CA ARG A 77 -9.79 16.54 -12.52
C ARG A 77 -8.55 16.83 -11.65
N LEU A 78 -8.13 15.91 -10.78
CA LEU A 78 -7.23 16.22 -9.66
C LEU A 78 -5.93 15.40 -9.59
N TYR A 79 -5.88 14.20 -10.16
CA TYR A 79 -4.84 13.19 -9.83
C TYR A 79 -4.08 12.62 -11.03
N GLN A 80 -4.24 13.20 -12.21
CA GLN A 80 -3.48 12.81 -13.40
C GLN A 80 -1.99 13.27 -13.37
N GLY A 81 -1.56 14.02 -12.36
CA GLY A 81 -0.18 14.53 -12.25
C GLY A 81 0.59 13.81 -11.15
N LEU A 82 1.89 14.07 -11.06
CA LEU A 82 2.70 13.55 -9.95
C LEU A 82 2.46 14.38 -8.68
N ILE A 83 2.46 13.71 -7.54
CA ILE A 83 2.36 14.30 -6.21
C ILE A 83 3.45 13.75 -5.28
N CYS A 84 3.66 14.42 -4.15
CA CYS A 84 4.49 13.94 -3.06
C CYS A 84 3.62 13.68 -1.83
N PRO A 85 3.22 12.43 -1.57
CA PRO A 85 2.59 12.07 -0.32
C PRO A 85 3.53 12.39 0.86
N PRO A 86 3.00 12.74 2.04
CA PRO A 86 3.83 13.03 3.21
C PRO A 86 4.59 11.78 3.68
N GLY A 87 5.75 12.00 4.32
CA GLY A 87 6.59 10.95 4.86
C GLY A 87 7.74 10.57 3.92
N ALA A 88 8.22 9.33 4.02
CA ALA A 88 9.37 8.84 3.25
C ALA A 88 9.04 8.49 1.79
N SER A 89 7.87 8.90 1.28
CA SER A 89 7.41 8.63 -0.08
C SER A 89 8.24 9.35 -1.15
N GLY A 90 8.22 8.81 -2.36
CA GLY A 90 8.76 9.44 -3.56
C GLY A 90 7.68 10.06 -4.46
N PRO A 91 8.08 10.58 -5.64
CA PRO A 91 7.13 11.04 -6.64
C PRO A 91 6.10 9.94 -6.92
N THR A 92 4.82 10.26 -6.75
CA THR A 92 3.72 9.28 -6.82
C THR A 92 2.72 9.70 -7.89
N GLY A 93 2.26 8.75 -8.70
CA GLY A 93 1.25 8.97 -9.74
C GLY A 93 0.34 7.76 -9.93
N GLY A 94 -0.57 7.82 -10.90
CA GLY A 94 -1.53 6.75 -11.12
C GLY A 94 -2.42 6.47 -9.90
N VAL A 95 -2.74 5.19 -9.66
CA VAL A 95 -3.42 4.74 -8.45
C VAL A 95 -2.35 4.40 -7.38
N GLY A 96 -1.82 5.45 -6.74
CA GLY A 96 -0.89 5.34 -5.62
C GLY A 96 0.46 4.67 -5.93
N TYR A 97 0.92 4.77 -7.18
CA TYR A 97 2.21 4.21 -7.61
C TYR A 97 3.35 5.14 -7.21
N ASP A 98 4.13 4.76 -6.19
CA ASP A 98 5.30 5.50 -5.72
C ASP A 98 6.53 5.15 -6.56
N PHE A 99 6.88 6.00 -7.52
CA PHE A 99 8.02 5.79 -8.42
C PHE A 99 9.37 5.82 -7.69
N GLY A 100 9.46 6.50 -6.53
CA GLY A 100 10.70 6.57 -5.75
C GLY A 100 11.11 5.23 -5.14
N HIS A 101 10.14 4.33 -4.92
CA HIS A 101 10.36 3.01 -4.32
C HIS A 101 10.43 1.87 -5.33
N GLN A 102 10.48 2.18 -6.62
CA GLN A 102 10.53 1.21 -7.69
C GLN A 102 11.85 1.32 -8.43
N THR A 103 12.37 0.18 -8.90
CA THR A 103 13.57 0.19 -9.74
C THR A 103 13.27 0.82 -11.10
N PRO A 104 14.26 1.39 -11.79
CA PRO A 104 14.04 1.92 -13.14
C PRO A 104 13.54 0.86 -14.12
N ALA A 105 13.97 -0.40 -13.94
CA ALA A 105 13.54 -1.52 -14.76
C ALA A 105 12.06 -1.87 -14.54
N ALA A 106 11.58 -1.87 -13.28
CA ALA A 106 10.16 -2.06 -12.98
C ALA A 106 9.31 -0.96 -13.63
N ILE A 107 9.70 0.30 -13.43
CA ILE A 107 8.98 1.44 -13.97
C ILE A 107 8.89 1.33 -15.49
N ARG A 108 10.01 1.05 -16.17
CA ARG A 108 10.00 0.87 -17.62
C ARG A 108 9.11 -0.27 -18.07
N ALA A 109 9.08 -1.40 -17.37
CA ALA A 109 8.25 -2.54 -17.75
C ALA A 109 6.75 -2.25 -17.58
N GLU A 110 6.38 -1.66 -16.45
CA GLU A 110 4.98 -1.43 -16.08
C GLU A 110 4.39 -0.21 -16.79
N TRP A 111 5.20 0.82 -17.01
CA TRP A 111 4.82 2.10 -17.62
C TRP A 111 5.31 2.23 -19.07
N HIS A 112 5.62 1.12 -19.76
CA HIS A 112 6.26 1.11 -21.09
C HIS A 112 5.49 1.85 -22.20
N GLU A 113 4.16 1.93 -22.10
CA GLU A 113 3.31 2.66 -23.06
C GLU A 113 3.27 4.17 -22.79
N HIS A 114 3.77 4.62 -21.63
CA HIS A 114 3.75 6.04 -21.28
C HIS A 114 4.79 6.82 -22.10
N PRO A 115 4.44 7.95 -22.74
CA PRO A 115 5.39 8.72 -23.53
C PRO A 115 6.56 9.27 -22.70
N ASP A 116 6.32 9.57 -21.42
CA ASP A 116 7.34 10.03 -20.47
C ASP A 116 8.00 8.90 -19.65
N VAL A 117 7.97 7.63 -20.08
CA VAL A 117 8.45 6.48 -19.28
C VAL A 117 9.89 6.65 -18.78
N GLU A 118 10.80 7.21 -19.56
CA GLU A 118 12.19 7.43 -19.12
C GLU A 118 12.29 8.53 -18.05
N ARG A 119 11.42 9.55 -18.12
CA ARG A 119 11.34 10.60 -17.10
C ARG A 119 10.76 10.03 -15.81
N LEU A 120 9.72 9.19 -15.91
CA LEU A 120 9.16 8.46 -14.77
C LEU A 120 10.22 7.53 -14.13
N ALA A 121 11.00 6.81 -14.94
CA ALA A 121 12.05 5.92 -14.46
C ALA A 121 13.16 6.66 -13.69
N ALA A 122 13.41 7.93 -14.04
CA ALA A 122 14.37 8.79 -13.32
C ALA A 122 13.91 9.18 -11.91
N ALA A 123 12.64 8.95 -11.55
CA ALA A 123 12.15 9.15 -10.19
C ALA A 123 12.62 8.05 -9.21
N SER A 124 13.10 6.91 -9.71
CA SER A 124 13.60 5.80 -8.89
C SER A 124 14.65 6.27 -7.87
N GLY A 125 14.42 5.95 -6.59
CA GLY A 125 15.30 6.32 -5.48
C GLY A 125 15.16 7.76 -5.01
N ILE A 126 14.32 8.58 -5.65
CA ILE A 126 13.98 9.91 -5.15
C ILE A 126 12.94 9.75 -4.06
N VAL A 127 13.37 9.92 -2.82
CA VAL A 127 12.54 9.84 -1.63
C VAL A 127 12.80 11.00 -0.69
N GLY A 128 11.82 11.27 0.16
CA GLY A 128 11.84 12.39 1.08
C GLY A 128 11.30 13.67 0.45
N GLU A 129 10.70 14.49 1.30
CA GLU A 129 9.82 15.59 0.89
C GLU A 129 10.52 16.60 -0.03
N ALA A 130 11.74 17.01 0.28
CA ALA A 130 12.45 18.03 -0.50
C ALA A 130 12.81 17.53 -1.91
N ALA A 131 13.38 16.33 -2.02
CA ALA A 131 13.80 15.75 -3.29
C ALA A 131 12.59 15.41 -4.17
N CYS A 132 11.54 14.83 -3.57
CA CYS A 132 10.29 14.56 -4.26
C CYS A 132 9.68 15.85 -4.82
N ASN A 133 9.53 16.90 -4.00
CA ASN A 133 8.91 18.15 -4.44
C ASN A 133 9.71 18.83 -5.55
N ALA A 134 11.04 18.79 -5.50
CA ALA A 134 11.90 19.29 -6.57
C ALA A 134 11.67 18.52 -7.88
N PHE A 135 11.60 17.19 -7.82
CA PHE A 135 11.33 16.37 -8.99
C PHE A 135 9.95 16.67 -9.60
N VAL A 136 8.89 16.66 -8.78
CA VAL A 136 7.52 16.98 -9.22
C VAL A 136 7.44 18.39 -9.81
N ALA A 137 8.18 19.36 -9.25
CA ALA A 137 8.20 20.72 -9.78
C ALA A 137 8.83 20.83 -11.18
N GLN A 138 9.81 19.98 -11.48
CA GLN A 138 10.46 19.92 -12.80
C GLN A 138 9.65 19.11 -13.83
N HIS A 139 8.71 18.28 -13.38
CA HIS A 139 7.96 17.33 -14.20
C HIS A 139 6.44 17.55 -14.14
N ARG A 140 6.00 18.80 -13.93
CA ARG A 140 4.57 19.15 -13.80
C ARG A 140 3.75 18.89 -15.06
N ASP A 141 4.43 18.78 -16.20
CA ASP A 141 3.85 18.50 -17.51
C ASP A 141 3.55 17.01 -17.72
N ILE A 142 4.07 16.10 -16.89
CA ILE A 142 3.72 14.67 -16.97
C ILE A 142 2.25 14.48 -16.60
N ARG A 143 1.52 13.81 -17.49
CA ARG A 143 0.09 13.51 -17.34
C ARG A 143 -0.16 12.03 -17.55
N ILE A 144 -0.74 11.38 -16.55
CA ILE A 144 -1.19 9.99 -16.60
C ILE A 144 -2.71 9.99 -16.74
N ASP A 145 -3.22 9.43 -17.82
CA ASP A 145 -4.66 9.28 -18.00
C ASP A 145 -5.24 8.17 -17.10
N TYR A 146 -6.53 8.29 -16.76
CA TYR A 146 -7.16 7.35 -15.84
C TYR A 146 -7.14 5.91 -16.36
N ALA A 147 -7.49 5.71 -17.63
CA ALA A 147 -7.56 4.38 -18.21
C ALA A 147 -6.21 3.68 -18.17
N TYR A 148 -5.12 4.41 -18.37
CA TYR A 148 -3.78 3.90 -18.26
C TYR A 148 -3.35 3.65 -16.82
N ALA A 149 -3.61 4.59 -15.90
CA ALA A 149 -3.37 4.40 -14.47
C ALA A 149 -4.08 3.16 -13.92
N GLU A 150 -5.34 2.96 -14.31
CA GLU A 150 -6.14 1.80 -13.93
C GLU A 150 -5.54 0.53 -14.51
N ARG A 151 -5.19 0.50 -15.81
CA ARG A 151 -4.52 -0.68 -16.40
C ARG A 151 -3.27 -1.08 -15.63
N VAL A 152 -2.36 -0.15 -15.36
CA VAL A 152 -1.12 -0.42 -14.61
C VAL A 152 -1.42 -0.91 -13.19
N PHE A 153 -2.38 -0.26 -12.51
CA PHE A 153 -2.79 -0.67 -11.18
C PHE A 153 -3.30 -2.11 -11.16
N LEU A 154 -4.17 -2.46 -12.11
CA LEU A 154 -4.79 -3.77 -12.20
C LEU A 154 -3.81 -4.86 -12.63
N SER A 155 -2.91 -4.58 -13.60
CA SER A 155 -1.98 -5.58 -14.13
C SER A 155 -0.76 -5.84 -13.23
N SER A 156 -0.35 -4.82 -12.46
CA SER A 156 0.95 -4.84 -11.78
C SER A 156 0.81 -4.59 -10.28
N THR A 157 0.19 -3.47 -9.90
CA THR A 157 0.16 -3.06 -8.49
C THR A 157 -0.73 -3.96 -7.63
N LEU A 158 -1.98 -4.19 -8.01
CA LEU A 158 -2.92 -5.00 -7.22
C LEU A 158 -2.43 -6.44 -7.01
N PRO A 159 -1.94 -7.17 -8.05
CA PRO A 159 -1.36 -8.49 -7.85
C PRO A 159 -0.18 -8.52 -6.87
N ALA A 160 0.67 -7.48 -6.87
CA ALA A 160 1.79 -7.40 -5.93
C ALA A 160 1.29 -7.26 -4.47
N TYR A 161 0.26 -6.43 -4.24
CA TYR A 161 -0.34 -6.26 -2.92
C TYR A 161 -1.15 -7.48 -2.45
N GLN A 162 -1.80 -8.20 -3.37
CA GLN A 162 -2.42 -9.49 -3.09
C GLN A 162 -1.38 -10.50 -2.60
N LEU A 163 -0.28 -10.66 -3.34
CA LEU A 163 0.80 -11.58 -2.96
C LEU A 163 1.44 -11.19 -1.62
N ALA A 164 1.59 -9.89 -1.35
CA ALA A 164 2.06 -9.42 -0.05
C ALA A 164 1.09 -9.78 1.09
N ALA A 165 -0.22 -9.72 0.85
CA ALA A 165 -1.25 -10.13 1.80
C ALA A 165 -1.24 -11.63 2.06
N GLU A 166 -1.19 -12.42 0.99
CA GLU A 166 -1.08 -13.88 1.05
C GLU A 166 0.15 -14.30 1.87
N ARG A 167 1.33 -13.74 1.56
CA ARG A 167 2.56 -14.01 2.32
C ARG A 167 2.46 -13.61 3.79
N ALA A 168 1.80 -12.49 4.08
CA ALA A 168 1.67 -11.99 5.45
C ALA A 168 0.71 -12.82 6.30
N LEU A 169 -0.34 -13.38 5.68
CA LEU A 169 -1.37 -14.18 6.33
C LEU A 169 -1.07 -15.69 6.30
N GLY A 170 -0.11 -16.12 5.46
CA GLY A 170 0.33 -17.51 5.34
C GLY A 170 -0.81 -18.45 4.93
N GLU A 171 -0.76 -19.70 5.41
CA GLU A 171 -1.78 -20.71 5.11
C GLU A 171 -3.22 -20.29 5.44
N GLY A 172 -3.39 -19.36 6.39
CA GLY A 172 -4.70 -18.80 6.73
C GLY A 172 -5.35 -18.04 5.57
N TRP A 173 -4.57 -17.48 4.64
CA TRP A 173 -5.06 -16.78 3.46
C TRP A 173 -6.04 -17.63 2.64
N HIS A 174 -5.69 -18.91 2.42
CA HIS A 174 -6.48 -19.82 1.59
C HIS A 174 -7.77 -20.32 2.28
N ARG A 175 -7.94 -20.02 3.57
CA ARG A 175 -9.16 -20.33 4.32
C ARG A 175 -10.17 -19.17 4.32
N LEU A 176 -9.73 -17.99 3.91
CA LEU A 176 -10.58 -16.82 3.77
C LEU A 176 -11.45 -16.92 2.51
N THR A 177 -12.65 -16.34 2.57
CA THR A 177 -13.48 -16.12 1.38
C THR A 177 -12.81 -15.12 0.43
N LEU A 178 -13.24 -15.07 -0.83
CA LEU A 178 -12.67 -14.13 -1.82
C LEU A 178 -12.82 -12.66 -1.39
N ASN A 179 -13.95 -12.30 -0.76
CA ASN A 179 -14.12 -10.94 -0.26
C ASN A 179 -13.29 -10.68 1.00
N ALA A 180 -13.11 -11.69 1.86
CA ALA A 180 -12.21 -11.56 3.00
C ALA A 180 -10.75 -11.38 2.56
N GLN A 181 -10.32 -12.09 1.51
CA GLN A 181 -9.05 -11.85 0.84
C GLN A 181 -8.98 -10.42 0.28
N ALA A 182 -10.02 -9.97 -0.43
CA ALA A 182 -10.08 -8.63 -1.01
C ALA A 182 -9.99 -7.50 0.01
N GLY A 183 -10.75 -7.60 1.11
CA GLY A 183 -10.69 -6.64 2.22
C GLY A 183 -9.30 -6.60 2.87
N ASN A 184 -8.66 -7.77 3.03
CA ASN A 184 -7.30 -7.84 3.55
C ASN A 184 -6.26 -7.27 2.57
N THR A 185 -6.41 -7.47 1.27
CA THR A 185 -5.57 -6.81 0.25
C THR A 185 -5.69 -5.29 0.33
N SER A 186 -6.90 -4.73 0.44
CA SER A 186 -7.11 -3.28 0.63
C SER A 186 -6.49 -2.76 1.93
N LEU A 187 -6.65 -3.50 3.03
CA LEU A 187 -6.02 -3.17 4.31
C LEU A 187 -4.49 -3.11 4.16
N GLY A 188 -3.91 -4.14 3.54
CA GLY A 188 -2.48 -4.24 3.27
C GLY A 188 -1.97 -3.12 2.38
N TYR A 189 -2.73 -2.72 1.36
CA TYR A 189 -2.43 -1.57 0.52
C TYR A 189 -2.32 -0.27 1.34
N ASN A 190 -3.25 -0.04 2.25
CA ASN A 190 -3.23 1.18 3.08
C ASN A 190 -2.19 1.20 4.19
N ARG A 191 -1.95 0.05 4.81
CA ARG A 191 -1.24 -0.05 6.10
C ARG A 191 0.10 -0.78 6.01
N GLY A 192 0.41 -1.39 4.88
CA GLY A 192 1.48 -2.35 4.72
C GLY A 192 1.29 -3.60 5.60
N TRP A 193 2.22 -4.54 5.50
CA TRP A 193 2.16 -5.84 6.18
C TRP A 193 3.15 -6.01 7.34
N SER A 194 3.72 -4.91 7.85
CA SER A 194 4.51 -4.99 9.10
C SER A 194 3.65 -5.55 10.24
N MET A 195 4.21 -6.51 10.97
CA MET A 195 3.58 -7.12 12.15
C MET A 195 4.21 -6.62 13.46
N ARG A 196 5.09 -5.61 13.42
CA ARG A 196 5.87 -5.16 14.59
C ARG A 196 5.13 -4.07 15.38
N GLY A 197 5.27 -4.11 16.70
CA GLY A 197 4.76 -3.08 17.61
C GLY A 197 3.24 -3.09 17.82
N ASP A 198 2.77 -2.28 18.78
CA ASP A 198 1.35 -2.24 19.18
C ASP A 198 0.42 -1.81 18.05
N ARG A 199 0.87 -0.89 17.18
CA ARG A 199 0.08 -0.38 16.05
C ARG A 199 -0.35 -1.44 15.04
N ASN A 200 0.22 -2.65 15.10
CA ASN A 200 -0.07 -3.77 14.21
C ASN A 200 -0.68 -4.98 14.94
N ARG A 201 -1.18 -4.81 16.18
CA ARG A 201 -1.73 -5.94 16.96
C ARG A 201 -2.94 -6.60 16.30
N GLU A 202 -3.84 -5.81 15.71
CA GLU A 202 -5.02 -6.34 15.04
C GLU A 202 -4.63 -7.16 13.79
N LYS A 203 -3.60 -6.73 13.04
CA LYS A 203 -3.07 -7.52 11.89
C LYS A 203 -2.48 -8.86 12.34
N ARG A 204 -1.85 -8.91 13.53
CA ARG A 204 -1.39 -10.18 14.11
C ARG A 204 -2.56 -11.06 14.52
N ALA A 205 -3.60 -10.50 15.14
CA ALA A 205 -4.81 -11.27 15.46
C ALA A 205 -5.48 -11.84 14.19
N ILE A 206 -5.56 -11.08 13.10
CA ILE A 206 -6.03 -11.57 11.81
C ILE A 206 -5.19 -12.75 11.33
N ARG A 207 -3.85 -12.61 11.34
CA ARG A 207 -2.92 -13.66 10.88
C ARG A 207 -2.95 -14.91 11.76
N ASP A 208 -2.92 -14.74 13.07
CA ASP A 208 -2.67 -15.83 14.03
C ASP A 208 -3.94 -16.53 14.48
N VAL A 209 -5.10 -15.86 14.40
CA VAL A 209 -6.37 -16.36 14.93
C VAL A 209 -7.45 -16.40 13.85
N CYS A 210 -7.79 -15.25 13.26
CA CYS A 210 -8.99 -15.16 12.42
C CYS A 210 -8.84 -15.92 11.09
N ALA A 211 -7.74 -15.69 10.35
CA ALA A 211 -7.53 -16.29 9.04
C ALA A 211 -7.33 -17.82 9.11
N PRO A 212 -6.54 -18.38 10.06
CA PRO A 212 -6.44 -19.84 10.23
C PRO A 212 -7.78 -20.50 10.55
N ALA A 213 -8.70 -19.79 11.23
CA ALA A 213 -10.04 -20.29 11.53
C ALA A 213 -11.04 -20.09 10.37
N GLY A 214 -10.69 -19.33 9.32
CA GLY A 214 -11.66 -18.88 8.32
C GLY A 214 -12.76 -17.98 8.89
N ASP A 215 -12.52 -17.35 10.05
CA ASP A 215 -13.53 -16.58 10.76
C ASP A 215 -13.60 -15.14 10.23
N VAL A 216 -14.55 -14.93 9.32
CA VAL A 216 -14.80 -13.61 8.70
C VAL A 216 -15.29 -12.57 9.71
N ARG A 217 -15.98 -12.96 10.79
CA ARG A 217 -16.46 -12.02 11.81
C ARG A 217 -15.31 -11.56 12.70
N CYS A 218 -14.44 -12.49 13.10
CA CYS A 218 -13.19 -12.16 13.79
C CYS A 218 -12.35 -11.19 12.94
N ASN A 219 -12.15 -11.51 11.66
CA ASN A 219 -11.33 -10.71 10.75
C ASN A 219 -11.88 -9.28 10.60
N ALA A 220 -13.18 -9.14 10.34
CA ALA A 220 -13.82 -7.84 10.23
C ALA A 220 -13.82 -7.04 11.55
N ALA A 221 -13.97 -7.71 12.70
CA ALA A 221 -13.87 -7.07 14.01
C ALA A 221 -12.47 -6.49 14.24
N GLU A 222 -11.41 -7.23 13.90
CA GLU A 222 -10.03 -6.75 13.99
C GLU A 222 -9.76 -5.56 13.04
N ILE A 223 -10.28 -5.60 11.80
CA ILE A 223 -10.20 -4.46 10.88
C ILE A 223 -10.87 -3.21 11.48
N ARG A 224 -12.07 -3.36 12.06
CA ARG A 224 -12.76 -2.24 12.74
C ARG A 224 -12.00 -1.77 13.97
N ALA A 225 -11.40 -2.67 14.75
CA ALA A 225 -10.64 -2.30 15.94
C ALA A 225 -9.43 -1.39 15.62
N MET A 226 -8.85 -1.50 14.40
CA MET A 226 -7.79 -0.60 13.95
C MET A 226 -8.20 0.87 13.84
N LYS A 227 -9.49 1.19 13.88
CA LYS A 227 -10.02 2.57 13.98
C LYS A 227 -9.42 3.34 15.17
N ARG A 228 -9.03 2.66 16.24
CA ARG A 228 -8.33 3.26 17.39
C ARG A 228 -7.07 4.04 17.00
N LEU A 229 -6.45 3.71 15.87
CA LEU A 229 -5.18 4.29 15.44
C LEU A 229 -5.36 5.71 14.90
N TRP A 230 -6.61 6.06 14.54
CA TRP A 230 -6.97 7.34 13.94
C TRP A 230 -8.38 7.78 14.34
N PRO A 231 -8.67 7.94 15.65
CA PRO A 231 -10.02 8.15 16.16
C PRO A 231 -10.70 9.41 15.60
N HIS A 232 -9.93 10.35 15.06
CA HIS A 232 -10.40 11.63 14.55
C HIS A 232 -10.14 11.84 13.06
N ILE A 233 -9.85 10.78 12.29
CA ILE A 233 -9.66 10.87 10.83
C ILE A 233 -10.81 10.14 10.12
N PRO A 234 -11.91 10.83 9.77
CA PRO A 234 -13.11 10.21 9.20
C PRO A 234 -12.84 9.35 7.97
N GLY A 235 -11.90 9.77 7.10
CA GLY A 235 -11.52 9.00 5.91
C GLY A 235 -10.98 7.60 6.27
N LEU A 236 -10.09 7.51 7.27
CA LEU A 236 -9.53 6.23 7.70
C LEU A 236 -10.54 5.41 8.52
N GLN A 237 -11.42 6.07 9.28
CA GLN A 237 -12.53 5.40 9.97
C GLN A 237 -13.47 4.71 8.98
N ASN A 238 -13.91 5.43 7.97
CA ASN A 238 -14.81 4.93 6.95
C ASN A 238 -14.14 3.87 6.07
N ARG A 239 -12.84 3.99 5.79
CA ARG A 239 -12.09 2.96 5.06
C ARG A 239 -12.04 1.64 5.80
N ARG A 240 -11.75 1.66 7.11
CA ARG A 240 -11.79 0.44 7.94
C ARG A 240 -13.18 -0.17 7.99
N GLU A 241 -14.22 0.66 8.01
CA GLU A 241 -15.60 0.16 7.97
C GLU A 241 -15.96 -0.50 6.64
N ASP A 242 -15.63 0.14 5.51
CA ASP A 242 -15.90 -0.40 4.19
C ASP A 242 -15.12 -1.70 3.94
N GLU A 243 -13.85 -1.76 4.35
CA GLU A 243 -13.04 -2.99 4.29
C GLU A 243 -13.65 -4.12 5.14
N ALA A 244 -14.06 -3.83 6.38
CA ALA A 244 -14.69 -4.82 7.26
C ALA A 244 -16.02 -5.34 6.71
N ARG A 245 -16.84 -4.46 6.11
CA ARG A 245 -18.10 -4.84 5.46
C ARG A 245 -17.87 -5.76 4.27
N VAL A 246 -16.82 -5.52 3.48
CA VAL A 246 -16.44 -6.42 2.40
C VAL A 246 -15.98 -7.77 2.96
N VAL A 247 -15.20 -7.80 4.04
CA VAL A 247 -14.81 -9.08 4.66
C VAL A 247 -16.02 -9.91 5.11
N GLU A 248 -17.08 -9.26 5.61
CA GLU A 248 -18.31 -9.93 6.07
C GLU A 248 -19.28 -10.29 4.95
N SER A 249 -19.12 -9.73 3.74
CA SER A 249 -20.07 -9.94 2.66
C SER A 249 -19.91 -11.33 2.02
N ALA A 250 -21.01 -11.88 1.54
CA ALA A 250 -21.01 -13.16 0.84
C ALA A 250 -20.10 -13.09 -0.40
N SER A 251 -19.25 -14.11 -0.57
CA SER A 251 -18.33 -14.27 -1.70
C SER A 251 -18.87 -15.29 -2.69
#